data_AF-A0A7W5A410-F1
#
_entry.id   AF-A0A7W5A410-F1
#
_cell.length_a   1.000
_cell.length_b   1.000
_cell.length_c   1.000
_cell.angle_alpha   90.00
_cell.angle_beta   90.00
_cell.angle_gamma   90.00
#
_symmetry.space_group_name_H-M   'P 1'
#
loop_
_entity.id
_entity.type
_entity.pdbx_description
1 polymer ?
#
loop_
_entity_poly.entity_id
_entity_poly.type
_entity_poly.pdbx_seq_one_letter_code
_entity_poly.pdbx_strand_id
1 'polypeptide(L)'
;MSYRRLGPAGLLVAGLALIGLGVVGPPASDGGLRIPPGVPILLVGAAAASWLRGTAGAILGLAAVAVVTVASVGAGIGPDLIGDRGLPVTAARWVQVAGLVVAAYALGRRVAARPSPAGTPGGRRRGRGRVLQIAGLLVLCGVGAELLAAYGDSTGDPGGITFALVFFGALYGAPALLARELVRRLGWGWPSLLLIFAALGTAQAGLIDQSLFSTDYGGYDGWEENREPTLVPSLGLSGYNAYSFIIGHVIYSFAAPVALAEAWSPARARKPWLGPIGTVLAVVAYAVAATLIVTDPESRSGTPAQLIVTVGVIGAMLLGAALIGSRRRPGHAPAGARDLAIWQVLGVSLIFATVPDLLPPTWLGVVLAATTTATLGILIALASRRSAWTIRHTAAVGAAYLLERGLLAFTYFPLIGDVAPGPKYAHNVIMLLIVVLATWVALRKRSGERAEGAVKTPSSAGS
;
A
#
# COMPACT_ATOMS: atom_id res chain seq x y z
N MET A 1 3.92 -0.76 -37.36
CA MET A 1 3.63 0.27 -36.34
C MET A 1 4.38 -0.11 -35.05
N SER A 2 5.20 0.77 -34.45
CA SER A 2 5.96 0.43 -33.22
C SER A 2 5.01 0.11 -32.05
N TYR A 3 5.30 -0.91 -31.24
CA TYR A 3 4.58 -1.25 -29.99
C TYR A 3 4.32 -0.03 -29.08
N ARG A 4 5.16 1.01 -29.20
CA ARG A 4 5.02 2.29 -28.49
C ARG A 4 3.74 3.06 -28.83
N ARG A 5 3.21 2.92 -30.04
CA ARG A 5 1.97 3.59 -30.49
C ARG A 5 0.74 2.68 -30.36
N LEU A 6 0.94 1.36 -30.46
CA LEU A 6 -0.14 0.38 -30.39
C LEU A 6 -0.81 0.30 -29.01
N GLY A 7 -0.05 0.39 -27.91
CA GLY A 7 -0.62 0.37 -26.56
C GLY A 7 -1.58 1.54 -26.26
N PRO A 8 -1.13 2.80 -26.40
CA PRO A 8 -2.00 3.97 -26.26
C PRO A 8 -3.17 3.97 -27.25
N ALA A 9 -2.95 3.55 -28.51
CA ALA A 9 -4.02 3.47 -29.49
C ALA A 9 -5.10 2.46 -29.09
N GLY A 10 -4.73 1.27 -28.59
CA GLY A 10 -5.67 0.27 -28.09
C GLY A 10 -6.51 0.80 -26.91
N LEU A 11 -5.90 1.55 -25.98
CA LEU A 11 -6.60 2.20 -24.87
C LEU A 11 -7.59 3.26 -25.36
N LEU A 12 -7.21 4.09 -26.34
CA LEU A 12 -8.10 5.10 -26.93
C LEU A 12 -9.28 4.46 -27.67
N VAL A 13 -9.04 3.37 -28.42
CA VAL A 13 -10.10 2.61 -29.10
C VAL A 13 -11.09 2.02 -28.09
N ALA A 14 -10.59 1.43 -27.00
CA ALA A 14 -11.45 0.94 -25.93
C ALA A 14 -12.24 2.07 -25.22
N GLY A 15 -11.64 3.26 -25.08
CA GLY A 15 -12.28 4.43 -24.51
C GLY A 15 -13.41 4.96 -25.39
N LEU A 16 -13.17 5.07 -26.70
CA LEU A 16 -14.20 5.47 -27.68
C LEU A 16 -15.36 4.48 -27.74
N ALA A 17 -15.07 3.18 -27.65
CA ALA A 17 -16.10 2.15 -27.59
C ALA A 17 -16.97 2.26 -26.32
N LEU A 18 -16.37 2.59 -25.16
CA LEU A 18 -17.11 2.89 -23.94
C LEU A 18 -17.99 4.14 -24.07
N ILE A 19 -17.50 5.22 -24.72
CA ILE A 19 -18.34 6.39 -25.01
C ILE A 19 -19.54 5.97 -25.86
N GLY A 20 -19.32 5.14 -26.89
CA GLY A 20 -20.40 4.57 -27.70
C GLY A 20 -21.43 3.78 -26.88
N LEU A 21 -20.97 2.98 -25.90
CA LEU A 21 -21.86 2.28 -24.98
C LEU A 21 -22.66 3.23 -24.09
N GLY A 22 -22.10 4.38 -23.71
CA GLY A 22 -22.82 5.43 -22.97
C GLY A 22 -23.91 6.13 -23.80
N VAL A 23 -23.76 6.16 -25.13
CA VAL A 23 -24.73 6.76 -26.07
C VAL A 23 -25.85 5.79 -26.46
N VAL A 24 -25.52 4.51 -26.66
CA VAL A 24 -26.46 3.48 -27.12
C VAL A 24 -27.15 2.76 -25.93
N GLY A 25 -26.53 2.81 -24.75
CA GLY A 25 -27.08 2.21 -23.53
C GLY A 25 -28.37 2.87 -23.03
N PRO A 26 -28.99 2.31 -21.97
CA PRO A 26 -30.19 2.89 -21.38
C PRO A 26 -29.94 4.34 -20.95
N PRO A 27 -30.88 5.26 -21.24
CA PRO A 27 -30.71 6.67 -20.92
C PRO A 27 -30.51 6.87 -19.42
N ALA A 28 -29.73 7.89 -19.07
CA ALA A 28 -29.60 8.30 -17.69
C ALA A 28 -30.96 8.76 -17.14
N SER A 29 -31.17 8.61 -15.83
CA SER A 29 -32.41 9.02 -15.15
C SER A 29 -32.75 10.51 -15.31
N ASP A 30 -31.76 11.33 -15.69
CA ASP A 30 -31.84 12.76 -15.96
C ASP A 30 -31.83 13.11 -17.45
N GLY A 31 -31.83 12.11 -18.36
CA GLY A 31 -31.75 12.32 -19.81
C GLY A 31 -30.37 12.75 -20.33
N GLY A 32 -29.36 12.82 -19.46
CA GLY A 32 -28.00 13.24 -19.81
C GLY A 32 -27.16 12.17 -20.51
N LEU A 33 -26.08 12.62 -21.16
CA LEU A 33 -25.08 11.74 -21.77
C LEU A 33 -24.28 11.01 -20.68
N ARG A 34 -24.40 9.67 -20.58
CA ARG A 34 -23.61 8.87 -19.64
C ARG A 34 -22.19 8.69 -20.16
N ILE A 35 -21.19 9.20 -19.44
CA ILE A 35 -19.79 8.87 -19.69
C ILE A 35 -19.41 7.73 -18.76
N PRO A 36 -19.15 6.49 -19.26
CA PRO A 36 -18.78 5.40 -18.38
C PRO A 36 -17.47 5.69 -17.64
N PRO A 37 -17.35 5.30 -16.36
CA PRO A 37 -16.16 5.59 -15.55
C PRO A 37 -14.87 4.97 -16.12
N GLY A 38 -14.98 3.95 -16.98
CA GLY A 38 -13.85 3.39 -17.71
C GLY A 38 -13.22 4.35 -18.74
N VAL A 39 -13.96 5.34 -19.26
CA VAL A 39 -13.47 6.31 -20.25
C VAL A 39 -12.32 7.16 -19.70
N PRO A 40 -12.46 7.91 -18.59
CA PRO A 40 -11.36 8.69 -18.04
C PRO A 40 -10.17 7.79 -17.64
N ILE A 41 -10.41 6.57 -17.15
CA ILE A 41 -9.36 5.62 -16.77
C ILE A 41 -8.52 5.21 -17.97
N LEU A 42 -9.15 4.88 -19.11
CA LEU A 42 -8.44 4.55 -20.34
C LEU A 42 -7.72 5.74 -20.96
N LEU A 43 -8.29 6.95 -20.88
CA LEU A 43 -7.64 8.18 -21.34
C LEU A 43 -6.38 8.48 -20.52
N VAL A 44 -6.46 8.38 -19.20
CA VAL A 44 -5.31 8.54 -18.29
C VAL A 44 -4.28 7.43 -18.54
N GLY A 45 -4.72 6.18 -18.73
CA GLY A 45 -3.85 5.08 -19.10
C GLY A 45 -3.12 5.33 -20.43
N ALA A 46 -3.81 5.86 -21.44
CA ALA A 46 -3.25 6.19 -22.75
C ALA A 46 -2.26 7.36 -22.67
N ALA A 47 -2.60 8.40 -21.89
CA ALA A 47 -1.72 9.52 -21.60
C ALA A 47 -0.46 9.06 -20.84
N ALA A 48 -0.61 8.23 -19.82
CA ALA A 48 0.50 7.65 -19.07
C ALA A 48 1.38 6.77 -19.96
N ALA A 49 0.79 5.90 -20.78
CA ALA A 49 1.53 5.03 -21.70
C ALA A 49 2.28 5.80 -22.81
N SER A 50 1.77 6.97 -23.21
CA SER A 50 2.39 7.82 -24.23
C SER A 50 3.44 8.78 -23.66
N TRP A 51 3.17 9.44 -22.52
CA TRP A 51 4.07 10.42 -21.89
C TRP A 51 5.17 9.78 -21.05
N LEU A 52 4.86 8.72 -20.29
CA LEU A 52 5.85 8.05 -19.44
C LEU A 52 6.66 7.05 -20.28
N ARG A 53 7.85 7.48 -20.70
CA ARG A 53 8.76 6.63 -21.47
C ARG A 53 9.22 5.43 -20.63
N GLY A 54 8.90 4.22 -21.09
CA GLY A 54 9.50 2.97 -20.59
C GLY A 54 8.48 2.04 -19.95
N THR A 55 8.96 1.16 -19.06
CA THR A 55 8.16 0.14 -18.37
C THR A 55 7.08 0.75 -17.47
N ALA A 56 7.34 1.91 -16.87
CA ALA A 56 6.38 2.57 -15.96
C ALA A 56 5.08 3.00 -16.66
N GLY A 57 5.17 3.66 -17.82
CA GLY A 57 3.98 3.99 -18.60
C GLY A 57 3.25 2.76 -19.14
N ALA A 58 4.00 1.69 -19.43
CA ALA A 58 3.41 0.42 -19.85
C ALA A 58 2.62 -0.26 -18.72
N ILE A 59 3.15 -0.24 -17.49
CA ILE A 59 2.49 -0.78 -16.31
C ILE A 59 1.23 0.01 -15.96
N LEU A 60 1.29 1.35 -15.98
CA LEU A 60 0.11 2.18 -15.71
C LEU A 60 -0.98 1.98 -16.77
N GLY A 61 -0.60 1.82 -18.04
CA GLY A 61 -1.54 1.44 -19.10
C GLY A 61 -2.14 0.04 -18.88
N LEU A 62 -1.35 -0.95 -18.44
CA LEU A 62 -1.86 -2.29 -18.10
C LEU A 62 -2.80 -2.27 -16.90
N ALA A 63 -2.53 -1.43 -15.91
CA ALA A 63 -3.42 -1.23 -14.78
C ALA A 63 -4.77 -0.64 -15.25
N ALA A 64 -4.76 0.35 -16.14
CA ALA A 64 -5.98 0.87 -16.75
C ALA A 64 -6.76 -0.22 -17.54
N VAL A 65 -6.07 -1.07 -18.31
CA VAL A 65 -6.71 -2.22 -18.98
C VAL A 65 -7.35 -3.17 -17.97
N ALA A 66 -6.64 -3.51 -16.89
CA ALA A 66 -7.14 -4.42 -15.86
C ALA A 66 -8.38 -3.85 -15.17
N VAL A 67 -8.31 -2.61 -14.70
CA VAL A 67 -9.42 -1.89 -14.05
C VAL A 67 -10.66 -1.89 -14.94
N VAL A 68 -10.51 -1.52 -16.22
CA VAL A 68 -11.65 -1.40 -17.13
C VAL A 68 -12.20 -2.75 -17.55
N THR A 69 -11.34 -3.77 -17.74
CA THR A 69 -11.77 -5.14 -18.00
C THR A 69 -12.62 -5.66 -16.84
N VAL A 70 -12.14 -5.49 -15.60
CA VAL A 70 -12.85 -5.94 -14.40
C VAL A 70 -14.17 -5.20 -14.22
N ALA A 71 -14.18 -3.86 -14.37
CA ALA A 71 -15.40 -3.07 -14.31
C ALA A 71 -16.41 -3.48 -15.41
N SER A 72 -15.92 -3.85 -16.60
CA SER A 72 -16.77 -4.28 -17.72
C SER A 72 -17.36 -5.68 -17.51
N VAL A 73 -16.62 -6.58 -16.87
CA VAL A 73 -17.10 -7.91 -16.48
C VAL A 73 -18.11 -7.80 -15.33
N GLY A 74 -17.82 -6.96 -14.33
CA GLY A 74 -18.67 -6.71 -13.17
C GLY A 74 -20.01 -6.04 -13.51
N ALA A 75 -20.06 -5.29 -14.61
CA ALA A 75 -21.31 -4.75 -15.16
C ALA A 75 -22.23 -5.82 -15.79
N GLY A 76 -21.75 -7.07 -15.93
CA GLY A 76 -22.48 -8.17 -16.54
C GLY A 76 -22.69 -8.02 -18.05
N ILE A 77 -23.20 -9.09 -18.66
CA ILE A 77 -23.78 -9.06 -20.01
C ILE A 77 -25.27 -8.80 -19.78
N GLY A 78 -25.68 -7.54 -19.67
CA GLY A 78 -27.06 -7.19 -19.29
C GLY A 78 -28.13 -7.73 -20.27
N PRO A 79 -29.41 -7.68 -19.88
CA PRO A 79 -30.56 -8.05 -20.74
C PRO A 79 -30.69 -7.17 -22.01
N ASP A 80 -29.88 -6.12 -22.12
CA ASP A 80 -29.78 -5.16 -23.24
C ASP A 80 -29.35 -5.78 -24.59
N LEU A 81 -29.07 -7.09 -24.64
CA LEU A 81 -28.78 -7.81 -25.88
C LEU A 81 -30.04 -8.16 -26.70
N ILE A 82 -31.23 -7.95 -26.15
CA ILE A 82 -32.51 -8.28 -26.79
C ILE A 82 -33.17 -6.99 -27.31
N GLY A 83 -33.62 -7.00 -28.56
CA GLY A 83 -34.29 -5.86 -29.22
C GLY A 83 -33.36 -4.95 -30.04
N ASP A 84 -33.89 -3.84 -30.54
CA ASP A 84 -33.24 -2.96 -31.55
C ASP A 84 -31.90 -2.33 -31.10
N ARG A 85 -31.61 -2.37 -29.79
CA ARG A 85 -30.36 -1.84 -29.19
C ARG A 85 -29.28 -2.90 -28.99
N GLY A 86 -29.61 -4.18 -29.14
CA GLY A 86 -28.67 -5.28 -28.86
C GLY A 86 -27.48 -5.32 -29.81
N LEU A 87 -27.70 -5.09 -31.10
CA LEU A 87 -26.65 -5.18 -32.12
C LEU A 87 -25.59 -4.05 -32.00
N PRO A 88 -25.96 -2.76 -31.83
CA PRO A 88 -24.97 -1.72 -31.60
C PRO A 88 -24.28 -1.81 -30.22
N VAL A 89 -24.97 -2.26 -29.16
CA VAL A 89 -24.33 -2.54 -27.85
C VAL A 89 -23.30 -3.67 -27.97
N THR A 90 -23.65 -4.75 -28.67
CA THR A 90 -22.75 -5.89 -28.91
C THR A 90 -21.52 -5.46 -29.71
N ALA A 91 -21.71 -4.69 -30.78
CA ALA A 91 -20.61 -4.18 -31.59
C ALA A 91 -19.66 -3.32 -30.75
N ALA A 92 -20.19 -2.39 -29.94
CA ALA A 92 -19.38 -1.54 -29.09
C ALA A 92 -18.63 -2.33 -28.01
N ARG A 93 -19.24 -3.38 -27.42
CA ARG A 93 -18.55 -4.29 -26.49
C ARG A 93 -17.40 -5.04 -27.16
N TRP A 94 -17.58 -5.56 -28.37
CA TRP A 94 -16.51 -6.25 -29.09
C TRP A 94 -15.35 -5.32 -29.47
N VAL A 95 -15.64 -4.09 -29.91
CA VAL A 95 -14.62 -3.07 -30.17
C VAL A 95 -13.86 -2.72 -28.89
N GLN A 96 -14.56 -2.61 -27.76
CA GLN A 96 -13.96 -2.38 -26.45
C GLN A 96 -12.98 -3.51 -26.08
N VAL A 97 -13.42 -4.76 -26.15
CA VAL A 97 -12.61 -5.95 -25.84
C VAL A 97 -11.39 -6.03 -26.76
N ALA A 98 -11.56 -5.82 -28.06
CA ALA A 98 -10.46 -5.81 -29.01
C ALA A 98 -9.41 -4.72 -28.68
N GLY A 99 -9.87 -3.51 -28.33
CA GLY A 99 -8.99 -2.42 -27.89
C GLY A 99 -8.20 -2.75 -26.62
N LEU A 100 -8.85 -3.35 -25.63
CA LEU A 100 -8.22 -3.80 -24.37
C LEU A 100 -7.20 -4.90 -24.60
N VAL A 101 -7.50 -5.89 -25.45
CA VAL A 101 -6.57 -6.99 -25.80
C VAL A 101 -5.34 -6.45 -26.53
N VAL A 102 -5.52 -5.57 -27.52
CA VAL A 102 -4.41 -4.92 -28.24
C VAL A 102 -3.54 -4.10 -27.30
N ALA A 103 -4.17 -3.35 -26.38
CA ALA A 103 -3.45 -2.59 -25.35
C ALA A 103 -2.66 -3.52 -24.41
N ALA A 104 -3.30 -4.56 -23.87
CA ALA A 104 -2.66 -5.54 -22.98
C ALA A 104 -1.44 -6.18 -23.64
N TYR A 105 -1.60 -6.66 -24.88
CA TYR A 105 -0.52 -7.29 -25.63
C TYR A 105 0.64 -6.32 -25.89
N ALA A 106 0.37 -5.13 -26.41
CA ALA A 106 1.41 -4.16 -26.77
C ALA A 106 2.16 -3.62 -25.53
N LEU A 107 1.44 -3.36 -24.43
CA LEU A 107 2.02 -2.87 -23.19
C LEU A 107 2.76 -3.99 -22.44
N GLY A 108 2.23 -5.22 -22.42
CA GLY A 108 2.91 -6.39 -21.88
C GLY A 108 4.23 -6.68 -22.58
N ARG A 109 4.24 -6.61 -23.92
CA ARG A 109 5.49 -6.71 -24.72
C ARG A 109 6.49 -5.61 -24.39
N ARG A 110 6.01 -4.39 -24.09
CA ARG A 110 6.86 -3.25 -23.69
C ARG A 110 7.43 -3.41 -22.27
N VAL A 111 6.71 -4.10 -21.38
CA VAL A 111 7.23 -4.48 -20.05
C VAL A 111 8.28 -5.58 -20.18
N ALA A 112 8.05 -6.55 -21.06
CA ALA A 112 8.97 -7.67 -21.31
C ALA A 112 10.25 -7.27 -22.06
N ALA A 113 10.19 -6.21 -22.88
CA ALA A 113 11.35 -5.70 -23.61
C ALA A 113 12.40 -5.09 -22.65
N ARG A 114 13.61 -5.65 -22.63
CA ARG A 114 14.74 -5.12 -21.85
C ARG A 114 15.10 -3.71 -22.34
N PRO A 115 15.38 -2.74 -21.44
CA PRO A 115 15.85 -1.43 -21.87
C PRO A 115 17.24 -1.54 -22.51
N SER A 116 17.42 -1.04 -23.73
CA SER A 116 18.75 -0.82 -24.30
C SER A 116 19.51 0.22 -23.45
N PRO A 117 20.80 0.00 -23.15
CA PRO A 117 21.61 0.94 -22.40
C PRO A 117 22.03 2.10 -23.32
N ALA A 118 21.27 3.20 -23.30
CA ALA A 118 21.68 4.41 -24.00
C ALA A 118 21.36 5.68 -23.18
N GLY A 119 22.42 6.47 -22.93
CA GLY A 119 22.39 7.93 -22.78
C GLY A 119 21.93 8.50 -21.44
N THR A 120 22.87 9.00 -20.64
CA THR A 120 22.70 9.73 -19.38
C THR A 120 22.07 11.13 -19.57
N PRO A 121 21.08 11.49 -18.72
CA PRO A 121 21.12 12.78 -18.02
C PRO A 121 20.94 12.56 -16.50
N GLY A 122 22.05 12.62 -15.76
CA GLY A 122 22.15 12.17 -14.36
C GLY A 122 21.45 13.06 -13.31
N GLY A 123 21.17 14.33 -13.60
CA GLY A 123 20.55 15.26 -12.63
C GLY A 123 19.04 15.13 -12.52
N ARG A 124 18.31 15.29 -13.63
CA ARG A 124 16.83 15.25 -13.67
C ARG A 124 16.24 13.86 -13.35
N ARG A 125 16.94 12.77 -13.70
CA ARG A 125 16.53 11.40 -13.36
C ARG A 125 16.63 11.10 -11.86
N ARG A 126 17.63 11.68 -11.16
CA ARG A 126 17.81 11.50 -9.71
C ARG A 126 16.70 12.19 -8.90
N GLY A 127 16.25 13.39 -9.32
CA GLY A 127 15.15 14.11 -8.68
C GLY A 127 13.79 13.42 -8.83
N ARG A 128 13.43 13.02 -10.06
CA ARG A 128 12.15 12.33 -10.34
C ARG A 128 12.01 11.01 -9.59
N GLY A 129 13.09 10.23 -9.48
CA GLY A 129 13.07 8.96 -8.75
C GLY A 129 12.84 9.11 -7.25
N ARG A 130 13.14 10.27 -6.66
CA ARG A 130 12.89 10.57 -5.26
C ARG A 130 11.44 10.99 -5.04
N VAL A 131 10.90 11.86 -5.89
CA VAL A 131 9.49 12.29 -5.82
C VAL A 131 8.55 11.09 -5.97
N LEU A 132 8.82 10.20 -6.93
CA LEU A 132 8.02 8.98 -7.11
C LEU A 132 8.10 8.04 -5.90
N GLN A 133 9.24 8.00 -5.21
CA GLN A 133 9.42 7.18 -4.02
C GLN A 133 8.64 7.74 -2.83
N ILE A 134 8.61 9.06 -2.67
CA ILE A 134 7.79 9.75 -1.66
C ILE A 134 6.31 9.56 -1.97
N ALA A 135 5.87 9.88 -3.20
CA ALA A 135 4.47 9.74 -3.59
C ALA A 135 3.98 8.29 -3.47
N GLY A 136 4.81 7.33 -3.89
CA GLY A 136 4.49 5.91 -3.74
C GLY A 136 4.40 5.47 -2.27
N LEU A 137 5.22 6.02 -1.37
CA LEU A 137 5.08 5.77 0.07
C LEU A 137 3.74 6.32 0.59
N LEU A 138 3.40 7.58 0.27
CA LEU A 138 2.15 8.18 0.72
C LEU A 138 0.93 7.36 0.27
N VAL A 139 0.92 6.95 -0.99
CA VAL A 139 -0.12 6.07 -1.56
C VAL A 139 -0.15 4.73 -0.84
N LEU A 140 1.00 4.07 -0.65
CA LEU A 140 1.02 2.78 0.05
C LEU A 140 0.59 2.87 1.50
N CYS A 141 0.86 3.97 2.21
CA CYS A 141 0.37 4.18 3.57
C CYS A 141 -1.16 4.29 3.59
N GLY A 142 -1.76 5.08 2.69
CA GLY A 142 -3.22 5.19 2.60
C GLY A 142 -3.89 3.89 2.15
N VAL A 143 -3.27 3.19 1.19
CA VAL A 143 -3.73 1.87 0.76
C VAL A 143 -3.64 0.86 1.90
N GLY A 144 -2.48 0.71 2.53
CA GLY A 144 -2.26 -0.27 3.58
C GLY A 144 -3.13 -0.04 4.81
N ALA A 145 -3.28 1.22 5.23
CA ALA A 145 -4.07 1.60 6.39
C ALA A 145 -5.55 1.25 6.20
N GLU A 146 -6.15 1.68 5.08
CA GLU A 146 -7.62 1.72 4.94
C GLU A 146 -8.11 0.98 3.70
N LEU A 147 -7.64 1.41 2.51
CA LEU A 147 -8.26 0.98 1.26
C LEU A 147 -8.03 -0.51 0.97
N LEU A 148 -6.94 -1.09 1.45
CA LEU A 148 -6.59 -2.48 1.15
C LEU A 148 -7.48 -3.49 1.87
N ALA A 149 -7.94 -3.16 3.07
CA ALA A 149 -8.91 -3.98 3.80
C ALA A 149 -10.32 -3.86 3.21
N ALA A 150 -10.62 -2.75 2.51
CA ALA A 150 -11.90 -2.57 1.81
C ALA A 150 -13.12 -2.76 2.74
N TYR A 151 -12.98 -2.29 3.99
CA TYR A 151 -14.01 -2.43 5.02
C TYR A 151 -14.96 -1.21 5.09
N GLY A 152 -14.58 -0.08 4.49
CA GLY A 152 -15.34 1.17 4.54
C GLY A 152 -16.33 1.35 3.40
N ASP A 153 -17.27 2.28 3.58
CA ASP A 153 -18.34 2.65 2.64
C ASP A 153 -17.83 3.24 1.31
N SER A 154 -16.67 3.89 1.32
CA SER A 154 -15.99 4.40 0.11
C SER A 154 -15.46 3.30 -0.81
N THR A 155 -15.57 2.03 -0.42
CA THR A 155 -15.10 0.89 -1.20
C THR A 155 -15.81 0.83 -2.56
N GLY A 156 -15.03 0.86 -3.64
CA GLY A 156 -15.57 0.83 -5.00
C GLY A 156 -16.10 2.17 -5.53
N ASP A 157 -16.09 3.25 -4.74
CA ASP A 157 -16.39 4.60 -5.19
C ASP A 157 -15.10 5.33 -5.64
N PRO A 158 -14.91 5.62 -6.95
CA PRO A 158 -13.71 6.31 -7.42
C PRO A 158 -13.50 7.70 -6.80
N GLY A 159 -14.58 8.41 -6.46
CA GLY A 159 -14.51 9.73 -5.83
C GLY A 159 -13.97 9.63 -4.41
N GLY A 160 -14.63 8.81 -3.59
CA GLY A 160 -14.23 8.48 -2.22
C GLY A 160 -12.82 7.93 -2.14
N ILE A 161 -12.43 7.01 -3.01
CA ILE A 161 -11.05 6.47 -3.06
C ILE A 161 -10.02 7.57 -3.35
N THR A 162 -10.32 8.49 -4.27
CA THR A 162 -9.39 9.58 -4.61
C THR A 162 -9.20 10.53 -3.43
N PHE A 163 -10.30 10.89 -2.78
CA PHE A 163 -10.26 11.68 -1.55
C PHE A 163 -9.48 10.95 -0.45
N ALA A 164 -9.81 9.68 -0.19
CA ALA A 164 -9.17 8.83 0.80
C ALA A 164 -7.66 8.71 0.56
N LEU A 165 -7.19 8.57 -0.68
CA LEU A 165 -5.76 8.53 -0.97
C LEU A 165 -5.03 9.82 -0.58
N VAL A 166 -5.64 10.98 -0.80
CA VAL A 166 -5.05 12.27 -0.41
C VAL A 166 -5.11 12.43 1.10
N PHE A 167 -6.28 12.17 1.69
CA PHE A 167 -6.53 12.32 3.11
C PHE A 167 -5.67 11.36 3.94
N PHE A 168 -5.70 10.06 3.66
CA PHE A 168 -4.88 9.05 4.33
C PHE A 168 -3.39 9.13 3.95
N GLY A 169 -3.07 9.67 2.77
CA GLY A 169 -1.70 10.05 2.43
C GLY A 169 -1.17 11.13 3.38
N ALA A 170 -2.00 12.08 3.80
CA ALA A 170 -1.66 13.08 4.81
C ALA A 170 -1.70 12.50 6.23
N LEU A 171 -2.74 11.74 6.58
CA LEU A 171 -2.95 11.21 7.93
C LEU A 171 -1.94 10.12 8.31
N TYR A 172 -1.62 9.19 7.39
CA TYR A 172 -0.70 8.08 7.64
C TYR A 172 0.62 8.23 6.90
N GLY A 173 0.58 8.64 5.63
CA GLY A 173 1.78 8.74 4.80
C GLY A 173 2.76 9.81 5.27
N ALA A 174 2.27 11.00 5.63
CA ALA A 174 3.12 12.09 6.09
C ALA A 174 3.83 11.78 7.42
N PRO A 175 3.18 11.29 8.49
CA PRO A 175 3.90 10.90 9.70
C PRO A 175 4.82 9.70 9.49
N ALA A 176 4.47 8.72 8.63
CA ALA A 176 5.38 7.63 8.26
C ALA A 176 6.68 8.17 7.66
N LEU A 177 6.55 9.13 6.74
CA LEU A 177 7.66 9.80 6.07
C LEU A 177 8.50 10.62 7.05
N LEU A 178 7.86 11.36 7.98
CA LEU A 178 8.54 12.15 9.02
C LEU A 178 9.31 11.27 10.00
N ALA A 179 8.69 10.20 10.52
CA ALA A 179 9.33 9.25 11.42
C ALA A 179 10.55 8.59 10.76
N ARG A 180 10.40 8.15 9.51
CA ARG A 180 11.49 7.62 8.71
C ARG A 180 12.59 8.65 8.52
N GLU A 181 12.23 9.89 8.20
CA GLU A 181 13.19 10.98 8.00
C GLU A 181 13.99 11.29 9.26
N LEU A 182 13.33 11.36 10.42
CA LEU A 182 13.96 11.54 11.73
C LEU A 182 14.99 10.43 12.01
N VAL A 183 14.56 9.17 11.90
CA VAL A 183 15.43 8.00 12.12
C VAL A 183 16.64 8.03 11.20
N ARG A 184 16.46 8.33 9.91
CA ARG A 184 17.59 8.35 8.96
C ARG A 184 18.54 9.52 9.18
N ARG A 185 18.04 10.68 9.63
CA ARG A 185 18.89 11.84 9.99
C ARG A 185 19.73 11.59 11.23
N LEU A 186 19.16 10.89 12.21
CA LEU A 186 19.85 10.53 13.45
C LEU A 186 20.74 9.28 13.30
N GLY A 187 20.83 8.69 12.10
CA GLY A 187 21.60 7.47 11.87
C GLY A 187 21.01 6.21 12.52
N TRP A 188 19.76 6.27 13.00
CA TRP A 188 19.09 5.20 13.71
C TRP A 188 18.60 4.07 12.77
N GLY A 189 18.32 2.92 13.37
CA GLY A 189 17.90 1.70 12.68
C GLY A 189 16.39 1.44 12.72
N TRP A 190 15.99 0.33 12.10
CA TRP A 190 14.59 -0.15 12.07
C TRP A 190 13.96 -0.33 13.45
N PRO A 191 14.66 -0.77 14.51
CA PRO A 191 14.02 -0.93 15.81
C PRO A 191 13.56 0.38 16.46
N SER A 192 14.31 1.48 16.31
CA SER A 192 13.84 2.81 16.70
C SER A 192 12.66 3.25 15.83
N LEU A 193 12.70 2.95 14.53
CA LEU A 193 11.62 3.29 13.60
C LEU A 193 10.31 2.56 13.94
N LEU A 194 10.37 1.27 14.28
CA LEU A 194 9.20 0.48 14.69
C LEU A 194 8.60 1.00 15.99
N LEU A 195 9.41 1.46 16.95
CA LEU A 195 8.90 2.08 18.18
C LEU A 195 8.25 3.44 17.91
N ILE A 196 8.79 4.23 16.98
CA ILE A 196 8.12 5.48 16.57
C ILE A 196 6.82 5.17 15.83
N PHE A 197 6.76 4.11 15.00
CA PHE A 197 5.50 3.67 14.40
C PHE A 197 4.50 3.15 15.43
N ALA A 198 4.96 2.50 16.51
CA ALA A 198 4.09 2.12 17.63
C ALA A 198 3.53 3.36 18.32
N ALA A 199 4.37 4.37 18.57
CA ALA A 199 3.94 5.64 19.12
C ALA A 199 2.91 6.34 18.21
N LEU A 200 3.12 6.31 16.88
CA LEU A 200 2.17 6.86 15.91
C LEU A 200 0.86 6.06 15.85
N GLY A 201 0.91 4.73 15.88
CA GLY A 201 -0.29 3.89 15.90
C GLY A 201 -1.12 4.07 17.18
N THR A 202 -0.44 4.20 18.33
CA THR A 202 -1.09 4.55 19.60
C THR A 202 -1.64 5.98 19.58
N ALA A 203 -0.94 6.94 18.98
CA ALA A 203 -1.45 8.30 18.82
C ALA A 203 -2.70 8.33 17.93
N GLN A 204 -2.70 7.57 16.84
CA GLN A 204 -3.83 7.46 15.94
C GLN A 204 -5.07 6.93 16.68
N ALA A 205 -4.98 5.70 17.20
CA ALA A 205 -6.10 5.00 17.80
C ALA A 205 -6.53 5.57 19.16
N GLY A 206 -5.62 6.24 19.88
CA GLY A 206 -5.84 6.70 21.25
C GLY A 206 -6.02 8.22 21.41
N LEU A 207 -5.46 9.05 20.51
CA LEU A 207 -5.55 10.52 20.62
C LEU A 207 -6.28 11.17 19.45
N ILE A 208 -6.16 10.60 18.24
CA ILE A 208 -6.69 11.21 17.02
C ILE A 208 -8.14 10.80 16.80
N ASP A 209 -8.39 9.53 16.49
CA ASP A 209 -9.75 9.00 16.30
C ASP A 209 -10.37 8.46 17.59
N GLN A 210 -9.55 8.23 18.62
CA GLN A 210 -9.95 7.73 19.94
C GLN A 210 -10.76 6.41 19.88
N SER A 211 -10.60 5.65 18.80
CA SER A 211 -11.25 4.35 18.55
C SER A 211 -11.02 3.34 19.67
N LEU A 212 -9.88 3.41 20.38
CA LEU A 212 -9.57 2.55 21.52
C LEU A 212 -10.56 2.69 22.69
N PHE A 213 -11.19 3.85 22.82
CA PHE A 213 -12.08 4.18 23.93
C PHE A 213 -13.55 4.24 23.50
N SER A 214 -13.83 4.00 22.22
CA SER A 214 -15.18 4.05 21.69
C SER A 214 -16.05 2.92 22.22
N THR A 215 -17.28 3.26 22.59
CA THR A 215 -18.33 2.29 22.95
C THR A 215 -19.06 1.80 21.69
N ASP A 216 -19.23 2.69 20.72
CA ASP A 216 -19.66 2.41 19.36
C ASP A 216 -18.72 3.14 18.39
N TYR A 217 -18.45 2.58 17.21
CA TYR A 217 -17.51 3.14 16.25
C TYR A 217 -18.15 3.24 14.87
N GLY A 218 -18.89 4.34 14.65
CA GLY A 218 -19.37 4.72 13.31
C GLY A 218 -20.24 3.68 12.61
N GLY A 219 -21.05 2.91 13.36
CA GLY A 219 -21.89 1.86 12.79
C GLY A 219 -21.11 0.66 12.24
N TYR A 220 -19.91 0.39 12.77
CA TYR A 220 -19.10 -0.76 12.40
C TYR A 220 -19.77 -2.07 12.82
N ASP A 221 -20.17 -2.86 11.82
CA ASP A 221 -20.75 -4.18 12.05
C ASP A 221 -19.74 -5.10 12.73
N GLY A 222 -20.16 -5.74 13.82
CA GLY A 222 -19.28 -6.60 14.61
C GLY A 222 -18.51 -5.87 15.73
N TRP A 223 -18.78 -4.58 15.98
CA TRP A 223 -18.01 -3.79 16.96
C TRP A 223 -18.13 -4.35 18.38
N GLU A 224 -19.35 -4.65 18.83
CA GLU A 224 -19.60 -5.20 20.17
C GLU A 224 -18.93 -6.58 20.32
N GLU A 225 -19.05 -7.45 19.32
CA GLU A 225 -18.42 -8.78 19.33
C GLU A 225 -16.87 -8.69 19.37
N ASN A 226 -16.27 -7.67 18.77
CA ASN A 226 -14.83 -7.45 18.83
C ASN A 226 -14.38 -6.82 20.15
N ARG A 227 -15.19 -5.91 20.70
CA ARG A 227 -14.86 -5.11 21.87
C ARG A 227 -15.07 -5.87 23.17
N GLU A 228 -16.28 -6.36 23.40
CA GLU A 228 -16.74 -6.83 24.71
C GLU A 228 -15.97 -8.04 25.26
N PRO A 229 -15.62 -9.08 24.47
CA PRO A 229 -15.03 -10.29 25.05
C PRO A 229 -13.63 -10.09 25.65
N THR A 230 -12.98 -8.96 25.34
CA THR A 230 -11.67 -8.59 25.91
C THR A 230 -11.66 -7.20 26.53
N LEU A 231 -12.84 -6.64 26.81
CA LEU A 231 -12.96 -5.37 27.50
C LEU A 231 -12.35 -5.46 28.90
N VAL A 232 -11.48 -4.50 29.23
CA VAL A 232 -11.04 -4.24 30.60
C VAL A 232 -11.80 -3.00 31.10
N PRO A 233 -12.88 -3.16 31.88
CA PRO A 233 -13.79 -2.06 32.20
C PRO A 233 -13.11 -0.89 32.91
N SER A 234 -12.14 -1.18 33.79
CA SER A 234 -11.37 -0.16 34.52
C SER A 234 -10.50 0.72 33.62
N LEU A 235 -10.14 0.23 32.42
CA LEU A 235 -9.37 0.97 31.43
C LEU A 235 -10.26 1.52 30.30
N GLY A 236 -11.51 1.04 30.19
CA GLY A 236 -12.40 1.36 29.08
C GLY A 236 -11.88 0.93 27.71
N LEU A 237 -11.04 -0.10 27.68
CA LEU A 237 -10.30 -0.55 26.49
C LEU A 237 -10.43 -2.06 26.31
N SER A 238 -10.69 -2.47 25.07
CA SER A 238 -10.65 -3.87 24.63
C SER A 238 -9.22 -4.30 24.30
N GLY A 239 -8.77 -5.43 24.85
CA GLY A 239 -7.47 -6.01 24.54
C GLY A 239 -7.32 -6.37 23.07
N TYR A 240 -8.40 -6.84 22.43
CA TYR A 240 -8.44 -7.14 21.01
C TYR A 240 -8.31 -5.87 20.18
N ASN A 241 -9.14 -4.84 20.42
CA ASN A 241 -9.05 -3.58 19.67
C ASN A 241 -7.69 -2.88 19.88
N ALA A 242 -7.14 -2.94 21.09
CA ALA A 242 -5.81 -2.42 21.36
C ALA A 242 -4.73 -3.09 20.52
N TYR A 243 -4.75 -4.42 20.44
CA TYR A 243 -3.84 -5.17 19.56
C TYR A 243 -4.10 -4.80 18.09
N SER A 244 -5.34 -4.96 17.62
CA SER A 244 -5.72 -4.82 16.22
C SER A 244 -5.43 -3.42 15.67
N PHE A 245 -5.76 -2.36 16.41
CA PHE A 245 -5.51 -0.99 15.94
C PHE A 245 -4.05 -0.57 16.09
N ILE A 246 -3.42 -0.80 17.25
CA ILE A 246 -2.04 -0.34 17.44
C ILE A 246 -1.09 -1.13 16.55
N ILE A 247 -1.15 -2.47 16.58
CA ILE A 247 -0.28 -3.32 15.76
C ILE A 247 -0.68 -3.22 14.29
N GLY A 248 -1.98 -3.11 13.98
CA GLY A 248 -2.46 -2.86 12.63
C GLY A 248 -1.85 -1.59 12.04
N HIS A 249 -1.88 -0.47 12.76
CA HIS A 249 -1.23 0.76 12.30
C HIS A 249 0.29 0.63 12.16
N VAL A 250 0.95 0.02 13.15
CA VAL A 250 2.40 -0.24 13.08
C VAL A 250 2.78 -0.94 11.78
N ILE A 251 2.03 -1.97 11.41
CA ILE A 251 2.34 -2.83 10.28
C ILE A 251 1.83 -2.22 8.98
N TYR A 252 0.52 -2.05 8.84
CA TYR A 252 -0.15 -1.80 7.57
C TYR A 252 -0.10 -0.32 7.18
N SER A 253 -0.24 0.59 8.15
CA SER A 253 -0.17 2.03 7.88
C SER A 253 1.27 2.52 7.71
N PHE A 254 2.23 1.90 8.41
CA PHE A 254 3.60 2.45 8.51
C PHE A 254 4.72 1.51 8.05
N ALA A 255 4.98 0.42 8.78
CA ALA A 255 6.20 -0.37 8.60
C ALA A 255 6.28 -1.04 7.23
N ALA A 256 5.20 -1.68 6.78
CA ALA A 256 5.17 -2.38 5.51
C ALA A 256 5.28 -1.43 4.30
N PRO A 257 4.51 -0.32 4.21
CA PRO A 257 4.72 0.71 3.19
C PRO A 257 6.15 1.26 3.15
N VAL A 258 6.74 1.58 4.32
CA VAL A 258 8.10 2.12 4.39
C VAL A 258 9.14 1.08 3.97
N ALA A 259 8.96 -0.19 4.35
CA ALA A 259 9.89 -1.26 3.96
C ALA A 259 9.94 -1.46 2.43
N LEU A 260 8.78 -1.48 1.77
CA LEU A 260 8.67 -1.53 0.31
C LEU A 260 9.30 -0.28 -0.32
N ALA A 261 8.94 0.90 0.17
CA ALA A 261 9.40 2.17 -0.37
C ALA A 261 10.94 2.30 -0.27
N GLU A 262 11.56 1.91 0.84
CA GLU A 262 13.01 1.94 0.96
C GLU A 262 13.70 0.96 -0.01
N ALA A 263 13.13 -0.22 -0.25
CA ALA A 263 13.67 -1.21 -1.20
C ALA A 263 13.55 -0.77 -2.67
N TRP A 264 12.64 0.15 -3.02
CA TRP A 264 12.59 0.73 -4.37
C TRP A 264 13.83 1.54 -4.74
N SER A 265 14.64 1.97 -3.77
CA SER A 265 15.95 2.56 -4.05
C SER A 265 16.94 2.33 -2.90
N PRO A 266 17.61 1.17 -2.85
CA PRO A 266 18.50 0.80 -1.76
C PRO A 266 19.59 1.85 -1.50
N ALA A 267 20.17 2.43 -2.56
CA ALA A 267 21.20 3.48 -2.46
C ALA A 267 20.74 4.78 -1.76
N ARG A 268 19.42 4.98 -1.59
CA ARG A 268 18.82 6.13 -0.90
C ARG A 268 18.06 5.72 0.36
N ALA A 269 17.93 4.43 0.65
CA ALA A 269 17.12 3.94 1.75
C ALA A 269 17.57 4.50 3.10
N ARG A 270 18.89 4.61 3.33
CA ARG A 270 19.46 5.16 4.57
C ARG A 270 19.72 6.67 4.52
N LYS A 271 19.35 7.37 3.45
CA LYS A 271 19.59 8.81 3.28
C LYS A 271 18.31 9.61 3.51
N PRO A 272 18.36 10.80 4.12
CA PRO A 272 17.27 11.77 4.10
C PRO A 272 16.61 11.91 2.72
N TRP A 273 15.28 11.84 2.65
CA TRP A 273 14.53 12.05 1.40
C TRP A 273 14.02 13.49 1.31
N LEU A 274 13.59 14.05 2.43
CA LEU A 274 13.05 15.39 2.47
C LEU A 274 14.15 16.45 2.66
N GLY A 275 13.91 17.64 2.12
CA GLY A 275 14.58 18.86 2.57
C GLY A 275 13.69 19.61 3.56
N PRO A 276 14.12 20.76 4.09
CA PRO A 276 13.36 21.53 5.08
C PRO A 276 11.91 21.84 4.65
N ILE A 277 11.73 22.29 3.40
CA ILE A 277 10.40 22.61 2.84
C ILE A 277 9.51 21.36 2.82
N GLY A 278 10.03 20.23 2.34
CA GLY A 278 9.27 18.97 2.29
C GLY A 278 8.89 18.46 3.68
N THR A 279 9.75 18.70 4.69
CA THR A 279 9.45 18.40 6.09
C THR A 279 8.31 19.27 6.60
N VAL A 280 8.35 20.58 6.37
CA VAL A 280 7.26 21.49 6.77
C VAL A 280 5.94 21.08 6.12
N LEU A 281 5.95 20.81 4.80
CA LEU A 281 4.75 20.36 4.09
C LEU A 281 4.17 19.07 4.66
N ALA A 282 5.02 18.09 5.00
CA ALA A 282 4.56 16.85 5.62
C ALA A 282 3.99 17.08 7.03
N VAL A 283 4.61 17.95 7.85
CA VAL A 283 4.10 18.31 9.18
C VAL A 283 2.74 18.98 9.07
N VAL A 284 2.60 19.98 8.18
CA VAL A 284 1.34 20.69 7.97
C VAL A 284 0.26 19.75 7.45
N ALA A 285 0.57 18.89 6.47
CA ALA A 285 -0.40 17.92 5.94
C ALA A 285 -0.91 16.98 7.04
N TYR A 286 -0.01 16.42 7.86
CA TYR A 286 -0.39 15.58 8.99
C TYR A 286 -1.22 16.35 10.02
N ALA A 287 -0.78 17.55 10.42
CA ALA A 287 -1.49 18.37 11.40
C ALA A 287 -2.91 18.72 10.93
N VAL A 288 -3.09 19.09 9.66
CA VAL A 288 -4.41 19.37 9.09
C VAL A 288 -5.29 18.11 9.11
N ALA A 289 -4.80 16.97 8.61
CA ALA A 289 -5.58 15.74 8.59
C ALA A 289 -5.96 15.25 10.00
N ALA A 290 -5.00 15.27 10.94
CA ALA A 290 -5.24 14.89 12.33
C ALA A 290 -6.20 15.85 13.03
N THR A 291 -6.11 17.17 12.77
CA THR A 291 -7.04 18.16 13.33
C THR A 291 -8.45 17.89 12.87
N LEU A 292 -8.66 17.61 11.58
CA LEU A 292 -9.99 17.30 11.04
C LEU A 292 -10.67 16.16 11.81
N ILE A 293 -9.92 15.09 12.10
CA ILE A 293 -10.43 13.95 12.89
C ILE A 293 -10.66 14.32 14.36
N VAL A 294 -9.67 14.91 15.04
CA VAL A 294 -9.81 15.28 16.47
C VAL A 294 -10.95 16.26 16.72
N THR A 295 -11.23 17.13 15.75
CA THR A 295 -12.33 18.08 15.86
C THR A 295 -13.70 17.46 15.65
N ASP A 296 -13.78 16.28 15.03
CA ASP A 296 -15.02 15.54 14.84
C ASP A 296 -15.59 15.07 16.19
N PRO A 297 -16.83 15.43 16.57
CA PRO A 297 -17.46 14.93 17.78
C PRO A 297 -17.51 13.41 17.89
N GLU A 298 -17.64 12.69 16.77
CA GLU A 298 -17.70 11.22 16.77
C GLU A 298 -16.35 10.58 17.13
N SER A 299 -15.26 11.33 17.02
CA SER A 299 -13.90 10.89 17.36
C SER A 299 -13.47 11.25 18.79
N ARG A 300 -14.42 11.60 19.69
CA ARG A 300 -14.14 12.07 21.07
C ARG A 300 -14.65 11.12 22.15
N SER A 301 -14.13 9.90 22.14
CA SER A 301 -14.56 8.83 23.06
C SER A 301 -13.70 8.71 24.34
N GLY A 302 -12.50 9.28 24.37
CA GLY A 302 -11.55 9.16 25.46
C GLY A 302 -11.79 10.14 26.62
N THR A 303 -11.76 9.62 27.85
CA THR A 303 -11.72 10.44 29.07
C THR A 303 -10.39 11.18 29.21
N PRO A 304 -10.33 12.33 29.93
CA PRO A 304 -9.07 13.03 30.15
C PRO A 304 -7.95 12.16 30.74
N ALA A 305 -8.30 11.24 31.66
CA ALA A 305 -7.33 10.32 32.25
C ALA A 305 -6.74 9.34 31.21
N GLN A 306 -7.60 8.75 30.36
CA GLN A 306 -7.16 7.88 29.26
C GLN A 306 -6.25 8.61 28.27
N LEU A 307 -6.57 9.86 27.93
CA LEU A 307 -5.74 10.68 27.04
C LEU A 307 -4.36 10.98 27.67
N ILE A 308 -4.31 11.33 28.95
CA ILE A 308 -3.04 11.58 29.68
C ILE A 308 -2.17 10.32 29.72
N VAL A 309 -2.77 9.15 30.03
CA VAL A 309 -2.04 7.88 30.04
C VAL A 309 -1.51 7.55 28.64
N THR A 310 -2.33 7.73 27.60
CA THR A 310 -1.93 7.51 26.21
C THR A 310 -0.74 8.39 25.81
N VAL A 311 -0.75 9.68 26.18
CA VAL A 311 0.40 10.58 25.98
C VAL A 311 1.65 10.06 26.71
N GLY A 312 1.51 9.58 27.95
CA GLY A 312 2.60 8.97 28.71
C GLY A 312 3.20 7.74 28.02
N VAL A 313 2.35 6.85 27.50
CA VAL A 313 2.77 5.64 26.75
C VAL A 313 3.51 6.02 25.47
N ILE A 314 2.99 6.98 24.70
CA ILE A 314 3.63 7.52 23.50
C ILE A 314 5.01 8.09 23.86
N GLY A 315 5.09 8.90 24.92
CA GLY A 315 6.35 9.46 25.41
C GLY A 315 7.38 8.39 25.78
N ALA A 316 6.95 7.32 26.46
CA ALA A 316 7.79 6.18 26.80
C ALA A 316 8.31 5.44 25.55
N MET A 317 7.46 5.25 24.53
CA MET A 317 7.86 4.64 23.26
C MET A 317 8.89 5.49 22.51
N LEU A 318 8.68 6.81 22.44
CA LEU A 318 9.61 7.75 21.80
C LEU A 318 10.96 7.81 22.55
N LEU A 319 10.93 7.82 23.88
CA LEU A 319 12.14 7.73 24.71
C LEU A 319 12.88 6.39 24.46
N GLY A 320 12.15 5.27 24.44
CA GLY A 320 12.70 3.96 24.10
C GLY A 320 13.36 3.94 22.72
N ALA A 321 12.73 4.56 21.72
CA ALA A 321 13.28 4.69 20.37
C ALA A 321 14.61 5.46 20.36
N ALA A 322 14.70 6.54 21.14
CA ALA A 322 15.92 7.35 21.28
C ALA A 322 17.04 6.60 22.02
N LEU A 323 16.71 5.90 23.11
CA LEU A 323 17.67 5.08 23.86
C LEU A 323 18.22 3.92 23.01
N ILE A 324 17.38 3.27 22.20
CA ILE A 324 17.83 2.20 21.29
C ILE A 324 18.64 2.78 20.13
N GLY A 325 18.23 3.93 19.60
CA GLY A 325 18.88 4.57 18.45
C GLY A 325 20.28 5.05 18.77
N SER A 326 20.46 5.69 19.93
CA SER A 326 21.74 6.21 20.42
C SER A 326 22.78 5.13 20.73
N ARG A 327 22.35 3.91 21.09
CA ARG A 327 23.25 2.80 21.44
C ARG A 327 23.78 2.01 20.25
N ARG A 328 23.24 2.19 19.05
CA ARG A 328 23.60 1.35 17.88
C ARG A 328 24.76 1.95 17.09
N ARG A 329 25.85 1.18 17.00
CA ARG A 329 26.91 1.37 15.99
C ARG A 329 26.54 0.66 14.69
N PRO A 330 27.02 1.11 13.52
CA PRO A 330 26.87 0.38 12.27
C PRO A 330 27.46 -1.03 12.41
N GLY A 331 26.60 -2.05 12.40
CA GLY A 331 27.05 -3.44 12.40
C GLY A 331 27.62 -3.80 11.03
N HIS A 332 28.85 -4.31 11.00
CA HIS A 332 29.37 -5.00 9.83
C HIS A 332 28.69 -6.37 9.74
N ALA A 333 28.33 -6.80 8.53
CA ALA A 333 27.82 -8.16 8.34
C ALA A 333 28.91 -9.16 8.79
N PRO A 334 28.58 -10.17 9.61
CA PRO A 334 29.55 -11.19 10.00
C PRO A 334 30.15 -11.86 8.75
N ALA A 335 31.47 -12.03 8.74
CA ALA A 335 32.11 -12.85 7.72
C ALA A 335 31.53 -14.28 7.80
N GLY A 336 31.06 -14.82 6.66
CA GLY A 336 30.42 -16.14 6.61
C GLY A 336 28.93 -16.18 6.95
N ALA A 337 28.23 -15.04 6.95
CA ALA A 337 26.78 -15.00 7.17
C ALA A 337 26.02 -15.88 6.14
N ARG A 338 25.04 -16.64 6.63
CA ARG A 338 24.19 -17.48 5.76
C ARG A 338 23.30 -16.60 4.88
N ASP A 339 23.15 -16.99 3.61
CA ASP A 339 22.21 -16.36 2.70
C ASP A 339 20.81 -16.95 2.95
N LEU A 340 19.84 -16.11 3.30
CA LEU A 340 18.45 -16.52 3.43
C LEU A 340 17.73 -16.21 2.12
N ALA A 341 16.96 -17.16 1.60
CA ALA A 341 16.22 -16.87 0.38
C ALA A 341 15.09 -15.88 0.68
N ILE A 342 14.99 -14.81 -0.12
CA ILE A 342 13.93 -13.78 0.00
C ILE A 342 12.54 -14.42 0.03
N TRP A 343 12.33 -15.47 -0.76
CA TRP A 343 11.05 -16.20 -0.82
C TRP A 343 10.74 -17.01 0.43
N GLN A 344 11.75 -17.50 1.15
CA GLN A 344 11.55 -18.12 2.47
C GLN A 344 11.09 -17.08 3.49
N VAL A 345 11.73 -15.90 3.50
CA VAL A 345 11.32 -14.80 4.38
C VAL A 345 9.91 -14.33 4.06
N LEU A 346 9.57 -14.18 2.78
CA LEU A 346 8.21 -13.84 2.35
C LEU A 346 7.20 -14.90 2.82
N GLY A 347 7.45 -16.19 2.53
CA GLY A 347 6.52 -17.28 2.86
C GLY A 347 6.32 -17.45 4.36
N VAL A 348 7.39 -17.44 5.16
CA VAL A 348 7.28 -17.51 6.62
C VAL A 348 6.53 -16.29 7.17
N SER A 349 6.86 -15.08 6.70
CA SER A 349 6.17 -13.87 7.16
C SER A 349 4.69 -13.88 6.79
N LEU A 350 4.33 -14.47 5.63
CA LEU A 350 2.94 -14.58 5.19
C LEU A 350 2.14 -15.50 6.12
N ILE A 351 2.71 -16.65 6.49
CA ILE A 351 2.09 -17.57 7.46
C ILE A 351 1.86 -16.85 8.80
N PHE A 352 2.87 -16.15 9.30
CA PHE A 352 2.75 -15.41 10.55
C PHE A 352 1.80 -14.21 10.48
N ALA A 353 1.63 -13.60 9.30
CA ALA A 353 0.67 -12.51 9.08
C ALA A 353 -0.78 -13.02 9.13
N THR A 354 -1.05 -14.20 8.56
CA THR A 354 -2.41 -14.76 8.50
C THR A 354 -2.91 -15.28 9.85
N VAL A 355 -2.03 -15.74 10.74
CA VAL A 355 -2.44 -16.34 12.02
C VAL A 355 -3.28 -15.37 12.89
N PRO A 356 -2.84 -14.12 13.17
CA PRO A 356 -3.64 -13.15 13.92
C PRO A 356 -5.05 -12.92 13.37
N ASP A 357 -5.19 -12.82 12.04
CA ASP A 357 -6.47 -12.48 11.40
C ASP A 357 -7.47 -13.65 11.38
N LEU A 358 -7.02 -14.88 11.70
CA LEU A 358 -7.88 -16.06 11.87
C LEU A 358 -8.30 -16.31 13.33
N LEU A 359 -7.75 -15.55 14.28
CA LEU A 359 -8.03 -15.76 15.70
C LEU A 359 -9.30 -15.01 16.13
N PRO A 360 -10.15 -15.63 16.96
CA PRO A 360 -11.36 -14.97 17.44
C PRO A 360 -11.01 -13.84 18.42
N PRO A 361 -11.87 -12.82 18.57
CA PRO A 361 -11.66 -11.66 19.45
C PRO A 361 -11.84 -12.03 20.94
N THR A 362 -11.02 -12.95 21.43
CA THR A 362 -11.02 -13.46 22.81
C THR A 362 -9.64 -13.24 23.44
N TRP A 363 -9.53 -13.34 24.77
CA TRP A 363 -8.23 -13.24 25.44
C TRP A 363 -7.21 -14.28 24.95
N LEU A 364 -7.67 -15.51 24.65
CA LEU A 364 -6.83 -16.53 24.04
C LEU A 364 -6.35 -16.08 22.65
N GLY A 365 -7.25 -15.55 21.83
CA GLY A 365 -6.90 -15.00 20.51
C GLY A 365 -5.88 -13.86 20.61
N VAL A 366 -6.07 -12.91 21.53
CA VAL A 366 -5.13 -11.80 21.77
C VAL A 366 -3.75 -12.31 22.18
N VAL A 367 -3.67 -13.25 23.11
CA VAL A 367 -2.40 -13.84 23.55
C VAL A 367 -1.71 -14.57 22.40
N LEU A 368 -2.45 -15.35 21.62
CA LEU A 368 -1.90 -16.07 20.46
C LEU A 368 -1.43 -15.09 19.36
N ALA A 369 -2.18 -14.03 19.09
CA ALA A 369 -1.82 -13.01 18.09
C ALA A 369 -0.56 -12.23 18.53
N ALA A 370 -0.51 -11.81 19.79
CA ALA A 370 0.64 -11.11 20.37
C ALA A 370 1.89 -11.99 20.39
N THR A 371 1.77 -13.25 20.80
CA THR A 371 2.90 -14.20 20.83
C THR A 371 3.38 -14.55 19.43
N THR A 372 2.48 -14.70 18.45
CA THR A 372 2.82 -14.90 17.03
C THR A 372 3.62 -13.72 16.50
N THR A 373 3.13 -12.49 16.73
CA THR A 373 3.79 -11.26 16.30
C THR A 373 5.18 -11.11 16.94
N ALA A 374 5.26 -11.36 18.26
CA ALA A 374 6.52 -11.30 19.00
C ALA A 374 7.52 -12.35 18.50
N THR A 375 7.05 -13.57 18.23
CA THR A 375 7.87 -14.66 17.69
C THR A 375 8.45 -14.28 16.34
N LEU A 376 7.64 -13.75 15.40
CA LEU A 376 8.17 -13.27 14.13
C LEU A 376 9.20 -12.16 14.33
N GLY A 377 8.92 -11.19 15.21
CA GLY A 377 9.86 -10.12 15.55
C GLY A 377 11.20 -10.63 16.08
N ILE A 378 11.17 -11.64 16.97
CA ILE A 378 12.37 -12.30 17.51
C ILE A 378 13.12 -13.04 16.40
N LEU A 379 12.43 -13.81 15.54
CA LEU A 379 13.03 -14.52 14.43
C LEU A 379 13.71 -13.58 13.44
N ILE A 380 13.06 -12.45 13.10
CA ILE A 380 13.65 -11.39 12.27
C ILE A 380 14.87 -10.79 12.96
N ALA A 381 14.80 -10.49 14.26
CA ALA A 381 15.93 -9.94 15.00
C ALA A 381 17.13 -10.89 15.01
N LEU A 382 16.91 -12.18 15.25
CA LEU A 382 17.95 -13.21 15.22
C LEU A 382 18.52 -13.41 13.81
N ALA A 383 17.65 -13.52 12.80
CA ALA A 383 18.05 -13.64 11.40
C ALA A 383 18.88 -12.43 10.97
N SER A 384 18.44 -11.21 11.31
CA SER A 384 19.13 -9.97 10.94
C SER A 384 20.55 -9.84 11.49
N ARG A 385 20.86 -10.58 12.57
CA ARG A 385 22.20 -10.62 13.19
C ARG A 385 23.08 -11.75 12.63
N ARG A 386 22.50 -12.84 12.16
CA ARG A 386 23.20 -14.08 11.79
C ARG A 386 23.28 -14.35 10.28
N SER A 387 22.47 -13.65 9.49
CA SER A 387 22.36 -13.82 8.03
C SER A 387 22.72 -12.54 7.29
N ALA A 388 22.93 -12.64 5.98
CA ALA A 388 23.14 -11.51 5.09
C ALA A 388 21.84 -10.70 4.89
N TRP A 389 21.32 -10.11 5.97
CA TRP A 389 20.02 -9.45 5.97
C TRP A 389 20.04 -8.12 5.22
N THR A 390 19.58 -8.18 3.98
CA THR A 390 19.42 -7.01 3.11
C THR A 390 18.06 -6.32 3.27
N ILE A 391 17.94 -5.13 2.69
CA ILE A 391 16.69 -4.38 2.62
C ILE A 391 15.56 -5.12 1.90
N ARG A 392 15.89 -6.05 0.99
CA ARG A 392 14.88 -6.87 0.31
C ARG A 392 14.21 -7.86 1.26
N HIS A 393 14.92 -8.37 2.27
CA HIS A 393 14.30 -9.20 3.31
C HIS A 393 13.32 -8.39 4.14
N THR A 394 13.67 -7.14 4.49
CA THR A 394 12.77 -6.25 5.22
C THR A 394 11.51 -5.93 4.39
N ALA A 395 11.70 -5.67 3.09
CA ALA A 395 10.58 -5.47 2.16
C ALA A 395 9.74 -6.74 1.95
N ALA A 396 10.34 -7.94 2.01
CA ALA A 396 9.59 -9.19 1.91
C ALA A 396 8.69 -9.41 3.13
N VAL A 397 9.14 -9.07 4.33
CA VAL A 397 8.28 -9.08 5.53
C VAL A 397 7.09 -8.12 5.35
N GLY A 398 7.35 -6.87 4.97
CA GLY A 398 6.27 -5.89 4.75
C GLY A 398 5.32 -6.29 3.62
N ALA A 399 5.85 -6.84 2.53
CA ALA A 399 5.05 -7.36 1.41
C ALA A 399 4.12 -8.48 1.86
N ALA A 400 4.58 -9.38 2.73
CA ALA A 400 3.76 -10.48 3.23
C ALA A 400 2.49 -9.98 3.91
N TYR A 401 2.60 -9.04 4.84
CA TYR A 401 1.44 -8.46 5.52
C TYR A 401 0.49 -7.73 4.55
N LEU A 402 1.01 -6.91 3.63
CA LEU A 402 0.13 -6.22 2.67
C LEU A 402 -0.54 -7.20 1.70
N LEU A 403 0.15 -8.25 1.26
CA LEU A 403 -0.46 -9.28 0.40
C LEU A 403 -1.52 -10.05 1.16
N GLU A 404 -1.26 -10.40 2.42
CA GLU A 404 -2.20 -11.10 3.29
C GLU A 404 -3.49 -10.29 3.48
N ARG A 405 -3.40 -9.03 3.92
CA ARG A 405 -4.57 -8.14 4.07
C ARG A 405 -5.35 -7.99 2.77
N GLY A 406 -4.65 -7.79 1.65
CA GLY A 406 -5.29 -7.66 0.34
C GLY A 406 -5.96 -8.95 -0.16
N LEU A 407 -5.48 -10.12 0.25
CA LEU A 407 -6.10 -11.41 -0.05
C LEU A 407 -7.33 -11.65 0.84
N LEU A 408 -7.24 -11.35 2.15
CA LEU A 408 -8.36 -11.49 3.07
C LEU A 408 -9.51 -10.54 2.78
N ALA A 409 -9.26 -9.37 2.18
CA ALA A 409 -10.34 -8.47 1.76
C ALA A 409 -11.37 -9.15 0.81
N PHE A 410 -11.01 -10.26 0.15
CA PHE A 410 -11.95 -11.03 -0.67
C PHE A 410 -12.91 -11.92 0.14
N THR A 411 -12.63 -12.19 1.43
CA THR A 411 -13.38 -13.15 2.25
C THR A 411 -14.48 -12.51 3.11
N TYR A 412 -14.52 -11.18 3.20
CA TYR A 412 -15.57 -10.45 3.93
C TYR A 412 -16.15 -9.31 3.08
N PHE A 413 -17.33 -8.81 3.48
CA PHE A 413 -17.94 -7.60 2.94
C PHE A 413 -17.60 -6.39 3.82
N PRO A 414 -17.71 -5.16 3.28
CA PRO A 414 -17.49 -3.96 4.07
C PRO A 414 -18.27 -3.99 5.37
N LEU A 415 -17.59 -3.54 6.43
CA LEU A 415 -18.10 -3.53 7.80
C LEU A 415 -18.80 -2.20 8.12
N ILE A 416 -18.68 -1.23 7.22
CA ILE A 416 -19.35 0.07 7.28
C ILE A 416 -20.06 0.27 5.94
N GLY A 417 -21.37 0.47 6.00
CA GLY A 417 -22.22 0.77 4.84
C GLY A 417 -22.47 -0.41 3.90
N ASP A 418 -23.42 -0.21 2.97
CA ASP A 418 -23.82 -1.22 1.98
C ASP A 418 -23.12 -1.00 0.64
N VAL A 419 -22.21 -1.91 0.28
CA VAL A 419 -21.49 -1.87 -0.99
C VAL A 419 -21.81 -3.09 -1.84
N ALA A 420 -22.25 -2.84 -3.09
CA ALA A 420 -22.54 -3.90 -4.04
C ALA A 420 -21.29 -4.77 -4.33
N PRO A 421 -21.45 -6.09 -4.53
CA PRO A 421 -20.31 -7.00 -4.75
C PRO A 421 -19.39 -6.62 -5.91
N GLY A 422 -19.95 -6.13 -7.03
CA GLY A 422 -19.17 -5.77 -8.23
C GLY A 422 -18.13 -4.68 -7.96
N PRO A 423 -18.54 -3.47 -7.52
CA PRO A 423 -17.63 -2.41 -7.10
C PRO A 423 -16.62 -2.84 -6.04
N LYS A 424 -17.07 -3.62 -5.04
CA LYS A 424 -16.20 -4.15 -3.97
C LYS A 424 -15.07 -5.02 -4.50
N TYR A 425 -15.37 -6.03 -5.32
CA TYR A 425 -14.33 -6.91 -5.86
C TYR A 425 -13.43 -6.20 -6.88
N ALA A 426 -13.97 -5.23 -7.63
CA ALA A 426 -13.15 -4.40 -8.50
C ALA A 426 -12.12 -3.59 -7.69
N HIS A 427 -12.56 -2.96 -6.60
CA HIS A 427 -11.69 -2.26 -5.66
C HIS A 427 -10.59 -3.17 -5.10
N ASN A 428 -10.95 -4.34 -4.58
CA ASN A 428 -10.00 -5.30 -4.02
C ASN A 428 -8.92 -5.71 -5.03
N VAL A 429 -9.32 -6.01 -6.27
CA VAL A 429 -8.37 -6.35 -7.34
C VAL A 429 -7.40 -5.20 -7.59
N ILE A 430 -7.88 -3.97 -7.64
CA ILE A 430 -7.04 -2.79 -7.89
C ILE A 430 -6.05 -2.57 -6.75
N MET A 431 -6.52 -2.61 -5.49
CA MET A 431 -5.66 -2.42 -4.32
C MET A 431 -4.61 -3.52 -4.20
N LEU A 432 -4.99 -4.78 -4.44
CA LEU A 432 -4.05 -5.90 -4.46
C LEU A 432 -3.04 -5.76 -5.60
N LEU A 433 -3.44 -5.33 -6.79
CA LEU A 433 -2.52 -5.08 -7.91
C LEU A 433 -1.50 -3.98 -7.60
N ILE A 434 -1.90 -2.92 -6.88
CA ILE A 434 -0.98 -1.88 -6.41
C ILE A 434 0.08 -2.49 -5.48
N VAL A 435 -0.33 -3.32 -4.51
CA VAL A 435 0.57 -4.01 -3.57
C VAL A 435 1.50 -4.99 -4.29
N VAL A 436 0.98 -5.81 -5.21
CA VAL A 436 1.75 -6.76 -6.01
C VAL A 436 2.80 -6.03 -6.85
N LEU A 437 2.41 -4.91 -7.48
CA LEU A 437 3.35 -4.10 -8.26
C LEU A 437 4.43 -3.48 -7.37
N ALA A 438 4.05 -2.90 -6.23
CA ALA A 438 4.98 -2.35 -5.25
C ALA A 438 5.99 -3.40 -4.76
N THR A 439 5.51 -4.60 -4.47
CA THR A 439 6.29 -5.77 -4.06
C THR A 439 7.25 -6.20 -5.16
N TRP A 440 6.77 -6.34 -6.40
CA TRP A 440 7.61 -6.71 -7.53
C TRP A 440 8.75 -5.70 -7.75
N VAL A 441 8.46 -4.40 -7.66
CA VAL A 441 9.49 -3.35 -7.80
C VAL A 441 10.52 -3.40 -6.66
N ALA A 442 10.09 -3.76 -5.44
CA ALA A 442 10.95 -3.87 -4.27
C ALA A 442 11.85 -5.12 -4.31
N LEU A 443 11.31 -6.26 -4.75
CA LEU A 443 11.99 -7.56 -4.68
C LEU A 443 12.78 -7.93 -5.95
N ARG A 444 12.53 -7.28 -7.09
CA ARG A 444 13.26 -7.58 -8.35
C ARG A 444 14.78 -7.37 -8.20
N LYS A 445 15.55 -8.34 -8.70
CA LYS A 445 17.02 -8.25 -8.80
C LYS A 445 17.41 -7.14 -9.79
N ARG A 446 18.46 -6.37 -9.46
CA ARG A 446 18.98 -5.31 -10.34
C ARG A 446 20.28 -5.76 -11.01
N SER A 447 20.39 -5.50 -12.31
CA SER A 447 21.46 -5.99 -13.20
C SER A 447 22.89 -5.59 -12.79
N GLY A 448 23.06 -4.62 -11.88
CA GLY A 448 24.37 -4.18 -11.38
C GLY A 448 24.95 -5.02 -10.23
N GLU A 449 24.17 -5.91 -9.60
CA GLU A 449 24.61 -6.70 -8.45
C GLU A 449 25.49 -7.91 -8.83
N ARG A 450 25.66 -8.21 -10.13
CA ARG A 450 26.57 -9.28 -10.60
C ARG A 450 28.03 -8.85 -10.77
N ALA A 451 28.33 -7.54 -10.80
CA ALA A 451 29.67 -7.06 -11.14
C ALA A 451 30.66 -7.04 -9.96
N GLU A 452 30.19 -6.97 -8.72
CA GLU A 452 31.06 -6.91 -7.52
C GLU A 452 31.52 -8.30 -7.04
N GLY A 453 30.93 -9.39 -7.51
CA GLY A 453 31.32 -10.76 -7.14
C GLY A 453 32.41 -11.38 -8.02
N ALA A 454 32.83 -10.69 -9.09
CA ALA A 454 33.84 -11.15 -10.03
C ALA A 454 35.09 -10.25 -10.00
N VAL A 455 35.57 -9.92 -8.79
CA VAL A 455 36.97 -9.48 -8.66
C VAL A 455 37.83 -10.72 -8.86
N LYS A 456 38.36 -10.85 -10.08
CA LYS A 456 39.40 -11.83 -10.44
C LYS A 456 40.47 -11.81 -9.36
N THR A 457 40.71 -12.96 -8.74
CA THR A 457 42.00 -13.26 -8.12
C THR A 457 43.10 -12.98 -9.15
N PRO A 458 44.14 -12.21 -8.80
CA PRO A 458 45.33 -12.15 -9.64
C PRO A 458 45.91 -13.55 -9.68
N SER A 459 45.95 -14.14 -10.87
CA SER A 459 46.81 -15.26 -11.17
C SER A 459 48.24 -14.80 -10.90
N SER A 460 48.84 -15.29 -9.83
CA SER A 460 50.28 -15.28 -9.64
C SER A 460 50.86 -16.31 -10.62
N ALA A 461 51.30 -15.85 -11.78
CA ALA A 461 52.16 -16.58 -12.69
C ALA A 461 53.54 -15.90 -12.72
N GLY A 462 54.52 -16.58 -12.15
CA GLY A 462 55.91 -16.67 -12.62
C GLY A 462 56.77 -15.42 -12.70
N SER A 463 57.69 -15.29 -11.74
CA SER A 463 59.14 -15.37 -12.00
C SER A 463 59.88 -15.75 -10.73
#